data_AF-A0A3G1SBZ7-F1
#
_entry.id   AF-A0A3G1SBZ7-F1
#
_cell.length_a   1.000
_cell.length_b   1.000
_cell.length_c   1.000
_cell.angle_alpha   90.00
_cell.angle_beta   90.00
_cell.angle_gamma   90.00
#
_symmetry.space_group_name_H-M   'P 1'
#
loop_
_entity.id
_entity.type
_entity.pdbx_description
1 polymer ?
#
loop_
_entity_poly.entity_id
_entity_poly.type
_entity_poly.pdbx_seq_one_letter_code
_entity_poly.pdbx_strand_id
1 'polypeptide(L)'
;MLMLVVPLVLIMLVSVWPYKDVQGITSFECGFDTKNSFPLPISIHFFKVAVLFVIFDVEIMFLLPLTIKLSVGMAVVFVSFLLLGLLIEWYTGTVEWS
;
A
#
# COMPACT_ATOMS: atom_id res chain seq x y z
N MET A 1 -40.63 13.72 -24.42
CA MET A 1 -39.72 14.49 -23.55
C MET A 1 -40.28 14.73 -22.15
N LEU A 2 -41.48 15.30 -21.99
CA LEU A 2 -42.04 15.65 -20.67
C LEU A 2 -42.11 14.48 -19.67
N MET A 3 -42.49 13.28 -20.12
CA MET A 3 -42.58 12.07 -19.28
C MET A 3 -41.22 11.58 -18.72
N LEU A 4 -40.09 11.99 -19.30
CA LEU A 4 -38.74 11.66 -18.81
C LEU A 4 -38.17 12.75 -17.90
N VAL A 5 -38.58 14.01 -18.11
CA VAL A 5 -38.06 15.15 -17.34
C VAL A 5 -38.64 15.19 -15.93
N VAL A 6 -39.94 14.91 -15.78
CA VAL A 6 -40.62 14.92 -14.48
C VAL A 6 -39.99 13.96 -13.46
N PRO A 7 -39.77 12.65 -13.76
CA PRO A 7 -39.15 11.75 -12.79
C PRO A 7 -37.70 12.14 -12.48
N LEU A 8 -36.96 12.68 -13.45
CA LEU A 8 -35.57 13.11 -13.25
C LEU A 8 -35.48 14.28 -12.26
N VAL A 9 -36.38 15.26 -12.38
CA VAL A 9 -36.45 16.41 -11.47
C VAL A 9 -36.87 15.98 -10.07
N LEU A 10 -37.82 15.05 -9.94
CA LEU A 10 -38.24 14.53 -8.64
C LEU A 10 -37.10 13.80 -7.92
N ILE A 11 -36.31 12.99 -8.63
CA ILE A 11 -35.14 12.31 -8.06
C ILE A 11 -34.09 13.32 -7.58
N MET A 12 -33.85 14.39 -8.35
CA MET A 12 -32.91 15.45 -7.96
C MET A 12 -33.37 16.20 -6.71
N LEU A 13 -34.69 16.44 -6.56
CA LEU A 13 -35.23 17.09 -5.37
C LEU A 13 -35.09 16.23 -4.12
N VAL A 14 -35.23 14.91 -4.25
CA VAL A 14 -35.07 13.96 -3.13
C VAL A 14 -33.61 13.75 -2.76
N SER A 15 -32.69 13.69 -3.73
CA SER A 15 -31.26 13.46 -3.45
C SER A 15 -30.57 14.63 -2.76
N VAL A 16 -31.12 15.85 -2.88
CA VAL A 16 -30.61 17.05 -2.22
C VAL A 16 -31.09 17.16 -0.77
N TRP A 17 -32.07 16.36 -0.33
CA TRP A 17 -32.46 16.34 1.08
C TRP A 17 -31.30 15.80 1.93
N PRO A 18 -30.66 16.65 2.75
CA PRO A 18 -29.50 16.24 3.52
C PRO A 18 -30.00 15.50 4.76
N TYR A 19 -30.24 14.20 4.65
CA TYR A 19 -30.30 13.34 5.83
C TYR A 19 -28.87 13.19 6.35
N LYS A 20 -28.47 14.13 7.20
CA LYS A 20 -27.12 14.20 7.75
C LYS A 20 -27.00 13.21 8.89
N ASP A 21 -26.73 11.95 8.54
CA ASP A 21 -26.45 10.92 9.53
C ASP A 21 -25.01 11.12 10.04
N VAL A 22 -24.87 11.94 11.08
CA VAL A 22 -23.56 12.36 11.64
C VAL A 22 -22.72 11.17 12.09
N GLN A 23 -23.35 10.05 12.42
CA GLN A 23 -22.66 8.82 12.83
C GLN A 23 -21.95 8.12 11.65
N GLY A 24 -22.41 8.32 10.41
CA GLY A 24 -21.79 7.73 9.21
C GLY A 24 -20.49 8.43 8.77
N ILE A 25 -20.23 9.65 9.26
CA ILE A 25 -19.04 10.44 8.92
C ILE A 25 -17.96 10.44 10.01
N THR A 26 -18.21 9.76 11.13
CA THR A 26 -17.26 9.62 12.24
C THR A 26 -16.54 8.28 12.19
N SER A 27 -15.27 8.24 12.60
CA SER A 27 -14.51 6.99 12.72
C SER A 27 -15.22 6.00 13.66
N PHE A 28 -15.35 4.74 13.25
CA PHE A 28 -15.94 3.69 14.07
C PHE A 28 -14.96 3.24 15.17
N GLU A 29 -14.98 3.89 16.33
CA GLU A 29 -14.13 3.57 17.48
C GLU A 29 -14.91 2.86 18.61
N CYS A 30 -15.80 1.93 18.27
CA CYS A 30 -16.57 1.15 19.26
C CYS A 30 -17.32 2.03 20.29
N GLY A 31 -17.88 3.16 19.84
CA GLY A 31 -18.66 4.08 20.70
C GLY A 31 -17.82 5.01 21.59
N PHE A 32 -16.49 5.04 21.41
CA PHE A 32 -15.63 6.02 22.06
C PHE A 32 -15.45 7.27 21.18
N ASP A 33 -15.45 8.45 21.81
CA ASP A 33 -15.05 9.69 21.14
C ASP A 33 -13.55 9.67 20.84
N THR A 34 -13.16 10.16 19.67
CA THR A 34 -11.77 10.32 19.23
C THR A 34 -11.05 11.34 20.11
N LYS A 35 -10.61 10.92 21.31
CA LYS A 35 -10.03 11.82 22.31
C LYS A 35 -8.64 12.36 21.96
N ASN A 36 -8.01 11.87 20.89
CA ASN A 36 -6.64 12.22 20.57
C ASN A 36 -6.38 12.18 19.05
N SER A 37 -6.20 13.35 18.44
CA SER A 37 -5.67 13.52 17.07
C SER A 37 -4.15 13.34 17.03
N PHE A 38 -3.63 12.35 17.75
CA PHE A 38 -2.18 12.12 17.76
C PHE A 38 -1.84 11.20 16.59
N PRO A 39 -0.77 11.49 15.83
CA PRO A 39 -0.30 10.56 14.82
C PRO A 39 0.02 9.25 15.54
N LEU A 40 -0.72 8.20 15.18
CA LEU A 40 -0.44 6.88 15.71
C LEU A 40 1.01 6.51 15.34
N PRO A 41 1.80 5.97 16.27
CA PRO A 41 3.14 5.53 15.95
C PRO A 41 3.05 4.43 14.88
N ILE A 42 3.60 4.72 13.70
CA ILE A 42 3.70 3.75 12.61
C ILE A 42 4.64 2.63 13.07
N SER A 43 4.22 1.38 12.88
CA SER A 43 5.05 0.23 13.24
C SER A 43 6.33 0.21 12.38
N ILE A 44 7.47 0.12 13.07
CA ILE A 44 8.82 0.10 12.47
C ILE A 44 9.01 -1.13 11.58
N HIS A 45 8.22 -2.20 11.79
CA HIS A 45 8.26 -3.40 10.95
C HIS A 45 7.86 -3.09 9.51
N PHE A 46 6.81 -2.30 9.29
CA PHE A 46 6.40 -1.91 7.94
C PHE A 46 7.44 -1.01 7.26
N PHE A 47 8.13 -0.18 8.04
CA PHE A 47 9.20 0.67 7.51
C PHE A 47 10.38 -0.16 6.99
N LYS A 48 10.81 -1.19 7.73
CA LYS A 48 11.91 -2.07 7.30
C LYS A 48 11.58 -2.80 6.00
N VAL A 49 10.36 -3.35 5.88
CA VAL A 49 9.90 -4.03 4.66
C VAL A 49 9.82 -3.06 3.48
N ALA A 50 9.39 -1.82 3.70
CA ALA A 50 9.33 -0.81 2.64
C ALA A 50 10.72 -0.43 2.10
N VAL A 51 11.69 -0.21 2.99
CA VAL A 51 13.08 0.08 2.57
C VAL A 51 13.67 -1.10 1.81
N LEU A 52 13.44 -2.33 2.31
CA LEU A 52 13.87 -3.55 1.66
C LEU A 52 13.32 -3.67 0.22
N PHE A 53 12.02 -3.41 0.06
CA PHE A 53 11.37 -3.44 -1.24
C PHE A 53 12.00 -2.45 -2.23
N VAL A 54 12.31 -1.23 -1.80
CA VAL A 54 12.96 -0.22 -2.66
C VAL A 54 14.36 -0.68 -3.11
N ILE A 55 15.13 -1.30 -2.21
CA ILE A 55 16.47 -1.82 -2.54
C ILE A 55 16.36 -2.94 -3.57
N PHE A 56 15.49 -3.93 -3.34
CA PHE A 56 15.28 -5.04 -4.28
C PHE A 56 14.75 -4.57 -5.64
N ASP A 57 13.89 -3.54 -5.69
CA ASP A 57 13.38 -2.98 -6.94
C ASP A 57 14.53 -2.38 -7.79
N VAL A 58 15.44 -1.64 -7.15
CA VAL A 58 16.64 -1.11 -7.81
C VAL A 58 17.56 -2.24 -8.30
N GLU A 59 17.76 -3.30 -7.51
CA GLU A 59 18.59 -4.45 -7.89
C GLU A 59 18.02 -5.22 -9.10
N ILE A 60 16.70 -5.38 -9.17
CA ILE A 60 16.03 -5.99 -10.34
C ILE A 60 16.21 -5.12 -11.58
N MET A 61 16.20 -3.80 -11.42
CA MET A 61 16.49 -2.87 -12.53
C MET A 61 17.89 -3.11 -13.13
N PHE A 62 18.88 -3.47 -12.31
CA PHE A 62 20.21 -3.88 -12.79
C PHE A 62 20.25 -5.30 -13.37
N LEU A 63 19.41 -6.20 -12.87
CA LEU A 63 19.32 -7.58 -13.35
C LEU A 63 18.82 -7.67 -14.81
N LEU A 64 17.83 -6.85 -15.19
CA LEU A 64 17.23 -6.86 -16.53
C LEU A 64 18.26 -6.75 -17.67
N PRO A 65 19.13 -5.71 -17.73
CA PRO A 65 20.11 -5.58 -18.81
C PRO A 65 21.18 -6.69 -18.79
N LEU A 66 21.49 -7.25 -17.62
CA LEU A 66 22.44 -8.36 -17.48
C LEU A 66 21.93 -9.62 -18.18
N THR A 67 20.63 -9.93 -18.07
CA THR A 67 20.04 -11.11 -18.73
C THR A 67 20.03 -11.03 -20.26
N ILE A 68 20.00 -9.81 -20.82
CA ILE A 68 19.86 -9.57 -22.26
C ILE A 68 21.24 -9.48 -22.94
N LYS A 69 22.24 -8.89 -22.27
CA LYS A 69 23.54 -8.54 -22.90
C LYS A 69 24.75 -9.30 -22.36
N LEU A 70 24.69 -9.86 -21.16
CA LEU A 70 25.85 -10.49 -20.52
C LEU A 70 25.81 -12.02 -20.59
N SER A 71 26.99 -12.63 -20.42
CA SER A 71 27.14 -14.08 -20.31
C SER A 71 26.36 -14.62 -19.11
N VAL A 72 25.72 -15.78 -19.26
CA VAL A 72 24.94 -16.47 -18.21
C VAL A 72 25.71 -16.58 -16.88
N GLY A 73 27.04 -16.78 -16.93
CA GLY A 73 27.87 -16.86 -15.72
C GLY A 73 27.83 -15.59 -14.86
N MET A 74 27.83 -14.41 -15.46
CA MET A 74 27.74 -13.14 -14.72
C MET A 74 26.34 -12.91 -14.14
N ALA A 75 25.29 -13.35 -14.84
CA ALA A 75 23.94 -13.31 -14.31
C ALA A 75 23.78 -14.25 -13.09
N VAL A 76 24.36 -15.46 -13.13
CA VAL A 76 24.35 -16.41 -12.01
C VAL A 76 25.10 -15.85 -10.79
N VAL A 77 26.28 -15.25 -11.01
CA VAL A 77 27.03 -14.60 -9.92
C VAL A 77 26.23 -13.46 -9.31
N PHE A 78 25.62 -12.61 -10.14
CA PHE A 78 24.79 -11.51 -9.66
C PHE A 78 23.59 -12.00 -8.85
N VAL A 79 22.84 -12.99 -9.34
CA VAL A 79 21.72 -13.59 -8.61
C VAL A 79 22.16 -14.24 -7.30
N SER A 80 23.33 -14.90 -7.28
CA SER A 80 23.86 -15.48 -6.04
C SER A 80 24.17 -14.43 -4.97
N PHE A 81 24.60 -13.23 -5.39
CA PHE A 81 24.85 -12.10 -4.49
C PHE A 81 23.53 -11.56 -3.91
N LEU A 82 22.49 -11.41 -4.73
CA LEU A 82 21.15 -11.00 -4.27
C LEU A 82 20.58 -11.99 -3.23
N LEU A 83 20.70 -13.30 -3.51
CA LEU A 83 20.25 -14.35 -2.59
C LEU A 83 21.01 -14.31 -1.26
N LEU A 84 22.32 -14.07 -1.29
CA LEU A 84 23.13 -13.93 -0.09
C LEU A 84 22.68 -12.73 0.77
N GLY A 85 22.44 -11.57 0.14
CA GLY A 85 21.92 -10.39 0.84
C GLY A 85 20.60 -10.67 1.55
N LEU A 86 19.64 -11.28 0.83
CA LEU A 86 18.34 -11.66 1.38
C LEU A 86 18.48 -12.64 2.55
N LEU A 87 19.37 -13.63 2.46
CA LEU A 87 19.60 -14.61 3.52
C LEU A 87 20.17 -13.96 4.80
N ILE A 88 21.07 -12.99 4.65
CA ILE A 88 21.64 -12.24 5.79
C ILE A 88 20.54 -11.45 6.51
N GLU A 89 19.68 -10.76 5.76
CA GLU A 89 18.59 -9.97 6.33
C GLU A 89 17.52 -10.84 6.99
N TRP A 90 17.24 -12.01 6.41
CA TRP A 90 16.37 -13.03 6.99
C TRP A 90 16.94 -13.52 8.32
N TYR A 91 18.21 -13.90 8.36
CA TYR A 91 18.86 -14.39 9.58
C TYR A 91 18.89 -13.33 10.70
N THR A 92 18.95 -12.05 10.32
CA THR A 92 18.93 -10.92 11.26
C THR A 92 17.53 -10.66 11.86
N GLY A 93 16.49 -11.37 11.39
CA GLY A 93 15.11 -11.21 11.88
C GLY A 93 14.45 -9.90 11.42
N THR A 94 15.00 -9.23 10.41
CA THR A 94 14.50 -7.93 9.91
C THR A 94 13.10 -8.06 9.31
N VAL A 95 12.79 -9.24 8.77
CA VAL A 95 11.55 -9.59 8.06
C VAL A 95 10.57 -10.36 8.95
N GLU A 96 10.95 -10.70 10.20
CA GLU A 96 10.05 -11.43 11.10
C GLU A 96 8.87 -10.55 11.54
N TRP A 97 7.67 -11.11 11.37
CA TRP A 97 6.41 -10.57 11.87
C TRP A 97 5.97 -11.43 13.06
N SER A 98 6.43 -11.07 14.25
CA SER A 98 5.97 -11.60 15.54
C SER A 98 5.71 -10.45 16.51
#